data_AF-I3S2X2-F1
#
_entry.id   AF-I3S2X2-F1
#
_cell.length_a   1.000
_cell.length_b   1.000
_cell.length_c   1.000
_cell.angle_alpha   90.00
_cell.angle_beta   90.00
_cell.angle_gamma   90.00
#
_symmetry.space_group_name_H-M   'P 1'
#
loop_
_entity.id
_entity.type
_entity.pdbx_description
1 polymer ?
#
loop_
_entity_poly.entity_id
_entity_poly.type
_entity_poly.pdbx_seq_one_letter_code
_entity_poly.pdbx_strand_id
1 'polypeptide(L)'
;MLFSRRKVMLLTVQFRQILKKIVSTKESMGDIMKTSSFALTEAKYVAGDNIKHVVLENVKEASLRVRSRTENVAGVKLPKFDYSADGEATKNDLTGLARGGQQVQQCRVAYIKAIEVLVELASLQTSFLTLDDAIKTTNRRVNALENVVKPRLENTISYIKG
;
A
#
# COMPACT_ATOMS: atom_id res chain seq x y z
N MET A 1 -0.76 -22.37 26.03
CA MET A 1 -0.56 -23.02 24.71
C MET A 1 -1.72 -22.76 23.74
N LEU A 2 -2.99 -23.01 24.12
CA LEU A 2 -4.17 -22.81 23.24
C LEU A 2 -4.35 -21.36 22.72
N PHE A 3 -4.00 -20.35 23.52
CA PHE A 3 -4.14 -18.94 23.12
C PHE A 3 -3.19 -18.53 21.97
N SER A 4 -1.92 -18.97 22.00
CA SER A 4 -0.97 -18.71 20.89
C SER A 4 -1.40 -19.39 19.60
N ARG A 5 -1.84 -20.64 19.65
CA ARG A 5 -2.28 -21.36 18.44
C ARG A 5 -3.52 -20.74 17.80
N ARG A 6 -4.52 -20.33 18.61
CA ARG A 6 -5.70 -19.61 18.11
C ARG A 6 -5.34 -18.25 17.51
N LYS A 7 -4.41 -17.52 18.12
CA LYS A 7 -3.92 -16.24 17.59
C LYS A 7 -3.24 -16.41 16.24
N VAL A 8 -2.42 -17.45 16.07
CA VAL A 8 -1.77 -17.78 14.78
C VAL A 8 -2.80 -18.16 13.71
N MET A 9 -3.81 -18.98 14.01
CA MET A 9 -4.87 -19.29 13.04
C MET A 9 -5.63 -18.03 12.58
N LEU A 10 -5.98 -17.15 13.52
CA LEU A 10 -6.68 -15.89 13.19
C LEU A 10 -5.82 -15.00 12.27
N LEU A 11 -4.53 -14.86 12.59
CA LEU A 11 -3.57 -14.11 11.78
C LEU A 11 -3.43 -14.71 10.37
N THR A 12 -3.44 -16.03 10.24
CA THR A 12 -3.30 -16.71 8.94
C THR A 12 -4.54 -16.53 8.06
N VAL A 13 -5.74 -16.53 8.65
CA VAL A 13 -6.99 -16.26 7.92
C VAL A 13 -7.02 -14.81 7.43
N GLN A 14 -6.70 -13.85 8.30
CA GLN A 14 -6.60 -12.43 7.96
C GLN A 14 -5.52 -12.19 6.89
N PHE A 15 -4.37 -12.85 7.01
CA PHE A 15 -3.29 -12.80 6.03
C PHE A 15 -3.76 -13.25 4.64
N ARG A 16 -4.50 -14.37 4.54
CA ARG A 16 -5.07 -14.84 3.26
C ARG A 16 -6.11 -13.89 2.68
N GLN A 17 -6.93 -13.25 3.51
CA GLN A 17 -7.91 -12.27 3.06
C GLN A 17 -7.21 -11.03 2.48
N ILE A 18 -6.19 -10.52 3.15
CA ILE A 18 -5.35 -9.41 2.67
C ILE A 18 -4.64 -9.81 1.38
N LEU A 19 -4.11 -11.03 1.27
CA LEU A 19 -3.47 -11.55 0.06
C LEU A 19 -4.41 -11.55 -1.14
N LYS A 20 -5.63 -12.04 -0.97
CA LYS A 20 -6.66 -11.99 -2.02
C LYS A 20 -6.97 -10.56 -2.44
N LYS A 21 -7.10 -9.64 -1.48
CA LYS A 21 -7.35 -8.22 -1.75
C LYS A 21 -6.19 -7.59 -2.52
N ILE A 22 -4.94 -7.90 -2.17
CA ILE A 22 -3.75 -7.41 -2.88
C ILE A 22 -3.75 -7.87 -4.34
N VAL A 23 -4.07 -9.15 -4.60
CA VAL A 23 -4.12 -9.69 -5.97
C VAL A 23 -5.20 -8.97 -6.79
N SER A 24 -6.43 -8.85 -6.27
CA SER A 24 -7.51 -8.15 -6.97
C SER A 24 -7.20 -6.68 -7.23
N THR A 25 -6.63 -5.98 -6.25
CA THR A 25 -6.25 -4.55 -6.40
C THR A 25 -5.09 -4.40 -7.38
N LYS A 26 -4.15 -5.36 -7.44
CA LYS A 26 -3.03 -5.35 -8.39
C LYS A 26 -3.49 -5.56 -9.83
N GLU A 27 -4.45 -6.46 -10.07
CA GLU A 27 -5.07 -6.63 -11.38
C GLU A 27 -5.78 -5.35 -11.82
N SER A 28 -6.65 -4.80 -10.95
CA SER A 28 -7.35 -3.54 -11.23
C SER A 28 -6.40 -2.35 -11.46
N MET A 29 -5.30 -2.26 -10.70
CA MET A 29 -4.25 -1.28 -10.93
C MET A 29 -3.64 -1.40 -12.33
N GLY A 30 -3.39 -2.63 -12.80
CA GLY A 30 -2.85 -2.89 -14.13
C GLY A 30 -3.73 -2.30 -15.24
N ASP A 31 -5.04 -2.51 -15.14
CA ASP A 31 -6.02 -2.01 -16.11
C ASP A 31 -6.13 -0.47 -16.09
N ILE A 32 -6.18 0.12 -14.90
CA ILE A 32 -6.24 1.58 -14.74
C ILE A 32 -4.95 2.22 -15.26
N MET A 33 -3.78 1.66 -14.94
CA MET A 33 -2.49 2.18 -15.41
C MET A 33 -2.36 2.08 -16.94
N LYS A 34 -2.85 0.98 -17.53
CA LYS A 34 -2.90 0.80 -18.98
C LYS A 34 -3.77 1.87 -19.62
N THR A 35 -4.97 2.09 -19.09
CA THR A 35 -5.90 3.12 -19.57
C THR A 35 -5.31 4.53 -19.44
N SER A 36 -4.68 4.84 -18.31
CA SER A 36 -3.99 6.13 -18.10
C SER A 36 -2.81 6.33 -19.05
N SER A 37 -2.05 5.27 -19.36
CA SER A 37 -0.96 5.35 -20.34
C SER A 37 -1.46 5.60 -21.76
N PHE A 38 -2.60 5.03 -22.14
CA PHE A 38 -3.26 5.34 -23.41
C PHE A 38 -3.73 6.80 -23.46
N ALA A 39 -4.40 7.28 -22.41
CA ALA A 39 -4.83 8.68 -22.31
C ALA A 39 -3.65 9.66 -22.39
N LEU A 40 -2.49 9.32 -21.81
CA LEU A 40 -1.27 10.11 -21.95
C LEU A 40 -0.76 10.14 -23.39
N THR A 41 -0.85 9.02 -24.10
CA THR A 41 -0.39 8.91 -25.48
C THR A 41 -1.29 9.75 -26.41
N GLU A 42 -2.61 9.70 -26.20
CA GLU A 42 -3.56 10.55 -26.91
C GLU A 42 -3.33 12.04 -26.61
N ALA A 43 -3.13 12.40 -25.34
CA ALA A 43 -2.82 13.77 -24.95
C ALA A 43 -1.52 14.27 -25.59
N LYS A 44 -0.47 13.44 -25.64
CA LYS A 44 0.80 13.75 -26.32
C LYS A 44 0.63 13.91 -27.84
N TYR A 45 -0.18 13.05 -28.46
CA TYR A 45 -0.44 13.12 -29.89
C TYR A 45 -1.15 14.42 -30.29
N VAL A 46 -2.15 14.84 -29.51
CA VAL A 46 -2.96 16.03 -29.80
C VAL A 46 -2.25 17.33 -29.39
N ALA A 47 -1.56 17.35 -28.25
CA ALA A 47 -0.90 18.56 -27.72
C ALA A 47 0.49 18.82 -28.34
N GLY A 48 1.12 17.83 -28.96
CA GLY A 48 2.47 17.95 -29.52
C GLY A 48 3.52 18.32 -28.46
N ASP A 49 4.56 19.07 -28.86
CA ASP A 49 5.69 19.42 -27.99
C ASP A 49 5.35 20.46 -26.88
N ASN A 50 4.17 21.09 -26.97
CA ASN A 50 3.70 22.09 -26.01
C ASN A 50 3.40 21.49 -24.62
N ILE A 51 3.17 20.18 -24.51
CA ILE A 51 2.82 19.53 -23.24
C ILE A 51 4.00 19.55 -22.24
N LYS A 52 5.23 19.57 -22.74
CA LYS A 52 6.45 19.55 -21.94
C LYS A 52 6.59 20.85 -21.14
N HIS A 53 6.44 22.00 -21.81
CA HIS A 53 6.50 23.32 -21.19
C HIS A 53 5.27 23.59 -20.29
N VAL A 54 4.08 23.20 -20.74
CA VAL A 54 2.84 23.47 -19.99
C VAL A 54 2.71 22.62 -18.71
N VAL A 55 3.20 21.38 -18.71
CA VAL A 55 3.03 20.46 -17.57
C VAL A 55 4.28 20.35 -16.72
N LEU A 56 5.49 20.20 -17.29
CA LEU A 56 6.70 19.96 -16.50
C LEU A 56 7.28 21.23 -15.90
N GLU A 57 7.25 22.36 -16.62
CA GLU A 57 7.82 23.63 -16.11
C GLU A 57 6.89 24.33 -15.11
N ASN A 58 5.59 23.99 -15.11
CA ASN A 58 4.61 24.54 -14.17
C ASN A 58 4.51 23.76 -12.84
N VAL A 59 5.32 22.73 -12.61
CA VAL A 59 5.32 21.97 -11.34
C VAL A 59 6.08 22.74 -10.26
N LYS A 60 5.36 23.52 -9.44
CA LYS A 60 5.93 24.17 -8.24
C LYS A 60 5.65 23.38 -6.95
N GLU A 61 4.42 22.88 -6.80
CA GLU A 61 4.01 22.11 -5.64
C GLU A 61 3.24 20.85 -6.05
N ALA A 62 3.33 19.81 -5.21
CA ALA A 62 2.58 18.57 -5.41
C ALA A 62 1.08 18.80 -5.15
N SER A 63 0.26 18.52 -6.16
CA SER A 63 -1.21 18.60 -6.03
C SER A 63 -1.81 17.49 -5.16
N LEU A 64 -1.12 16.36 -5.04
CA LEU A 64 -1.50 15.24 -4.18
C LEU A 64 -0.38 14.95 -3.18
N ARG A 65 -0.73 14.91 -1.90
CA ARG A 65 0.18 14.54 -0.81
C ARG A 65 -0.27 13.23 -0.18
N VAL A 66 0.68 12.40 0.22
CA VAL A 66 0.41 11.14 0.92
C VAL A 66 0.79 11.32 2.38
N ARG A 67 -0.11 10.99 3.30
CA ARG A 67 0.12 10.99 4.75
C ARG A 67 0.20 9.55 5.24
N SER A 68 1.18 9.27 6.09
CA SER A 68 1.30 7.98 6.76
C SER A 68 0.59 8.01 8.11
N ARG A 69 -0.23 6.99 8.36
CA ARG A 69 -0.93 6.73 9.62
C ARG A 69 -0.54 5.36 10.13
N THR A 70 -0.52 5.15 11.44
CA THR A 70 -0.30 3.82 12.03
C THR A 70 -1.62 3.26 12.55
N GLU A 71 -1.91 2.01 12.21
CA GLU A 71 -3.10 1.27 12.64
C GLU A 71 -2.64 0.01 13.41
N ASN A 72 -3.23 -0.27 14.58
CA ASN A 72 -2.83 -1.41 15.40
C ASN A 72 -3.77 -2.60 15.15
N VAL A 73 -3.24 -3.69 14.59
CA VAL A 73 -4.00 -4.93 14.37
C VAL A 73 -3.32 -6.09 15.09
N ALA A 74 -4.04 -6.73 16.01
CA ALA A 74 -3.59 -7.90 16.79
C ALA A 74 -2.26 -7.74 17.58
N GLY A 75 -1.86 -6.49 17.85
CA GLY A 75 -0.60 -6.14 18.53
C GLY A 75 0.55 -5.77 17.59
N VAL A 76 0.30 -5.68 16.28
CA VAL A 76 1.26 -5.24 15.25
C VAL A 76 0.87 -3.84 14.78
N LYS A 77 1.84 -2.91 14.74
CA LYS A 77 1.65 -1.55 14.19
C LYS A 77 1.79 -1.61 12.67
N LEU A 78 0.69 -1.45 11.96
CA LEU A 78 0.65 -1.47 10.49
C LEU A 78 0.69 -0.02 9.96
N PRO A 79 1.61 0.31 9.04
CA PRO A 79 1.58 1.59 8.34
C PRO A 79 0.46 1.59 7.30
N LYS A 80 -0.37 2.63 7.34
CA LYS A 80 -1.45 2.91 6.42
C LYS A 80 -1.19 4.24 5.72
N PHE A 81 -1.44 4.32 4.42
CA PHE A 81 -1.28 5.56 3.67
C PHE A 81 -2.64 6.14 3.33
N ASP A 82 -2.85 7.41 3.69
CA ASP A 82 -4.00 8.21 3.31
C ASP A 82 -3.54 9.21 2.23
N TYR A 83 -4.37 9.46 1.22
CA TYR A 83 -4.12 10.51 0.25
C TYR A 83 -4.84 11.79 0.67
N SER A 84 -4.21 12.93 0.46
CA SER A 84 -4.77 14.26 0.70
C SER A 84 -4.54 15.08 -0.56
N ALA A 85 -5.62 15.47 -1.24
CA ALA A 85 -5.56 16.46 -2.29
C ALA A 85 -5.55 17.84 -1.63
N ASP A 86 -4.48 18.62 -1.83
CA ASP A 86 -4.49 20.02 -1.41
C ASP A 86 -5.42 20.78 -2.37
N GLY A 87 -6.43 21.45 -1.82
CA GLY A 87 -7.48 22.14 -2.58
C GLY A 87 -6.99 23.31 -3.45
N GLU A 88 -5.69 23.62 -3.44
CA GLU A 88 -5.07 24.66 -4.26
C GLU A 88 -4.72 24.21 -5.70
N ALA A 89 -5.03 22.97 -6.08
CA ALA A 89 -4.73 22.41 -7.40
C ALA A 89 -5.54 23.01 -8.57
N THR A 90 -6.22 24.14 -8.37
CA THR A 90 -6.93 24.94 -9.38
C THR A 90 -6.00 25.87 -10.17
N LYS A 91 -4.74 26.05 -9.74
CA LYS A 91 -3.76 26.92 -10.42
C LYS A 91 -3.34 26.46 -11.84
N ASN A 92 -3.77 25.28 -12.30
CA ASN A 92 -3.47 24.73 -13.63
C ASN A 92 -4.59 24.93 -14.67
N ASP A 93 -5.59 25.78 -14.42
CA ASP A 93 -6.65 26.07 -15.40
C ASP A 93 -6.14 26.70 -16.71
N LEU A 94 -4.91 27.25 -16.73
CA LEU A 94 -4.28 27.71 -17.98
C LEU A 94 -3.87 26.58 -18.94
N THR A 95 -3.82 25.33 -18.48
CA THR A 95 -3.51 24.17 -19.34
C THR A 95 -4.62 23.84 -20.36
N GLY A 96 -5.81 24.42 -20.18
CA GLY A 96 -7.00 24.22 -21.03
C GLY A 96 -7.11 25.13 -22.25
N LEU A 97 -6.31 26.21 -22.35
CA LEU A 97 -6.46 27.21 -23.43
C LEU A 97 -5.75 26.86 -24.74
N ALA A 98 -4.77 25.94 -24.72
CA ALA A 98 -4.07 25.49 -25.91
C ALA A 98 -4.82 24.35 -26.62
N ARG A 99 -4.56 24.16 -27.93
CA ARG A 99 -5.07 22.98 -28.68
C ARG A 99 -4.70 21.70 -27.92
N GLY A 100 -5.71 20.93 -27.51
CA GLY A 100 -5.54 19.67 -26.77
C GLY A 100 -5.75 19.72 -25.25
N GLY A 101 -6.09 20.88 -24.66
CA GLY A 101 -6.30 21.03 -23.22
C GLY A 101 -7.35 20.07 -22.61
N GLN A 102 -8.41 19.74 -23.37
CA GLN A 102 -9.42 18.77 -22.94
C GLN A 102 -8.84 17.36 -22.75
N GLN A 103 -7.93 16.92 -23.64
CA GLN A 103 -7.29 15.61 -23.52
C GLN A 103 -6.26 15.57 -22.41
N VAL A 104 -5.57 16.68 -22.16
CA VAL A 104 -4.66 16.83 -21.01
C VAL A 104 -5.43 16.72 -19.69
N GLN A 105 -6.61 17.34 -19.59
CA GLN A 105 -7.46 17.22 -18.39
C GLN A 105 -8.01 15.81 -18.20
N GLN A 106 -8.44 15.13 -19.26
CA GLN A 106 -8.86 13.73 -19.18
C GLN A 106 -7.73 12.82 -18.71
N CYS A 107 -6.52 13.01 -19.25
CA CYS A 107 -5.31 12.32 -18.80
C CYS A 107 -5.04 12.59 -17.32
N ARG A 108 -5.14 13.85 -16.87
CA ARG A 108 -4.97 14.21 -15.46
C ARG A 108 -5.94 13.45 -14.55
N VAL A 109 -7.22 13.41 -14.89
CA VAL A 109 -8.25 12.68 -14.11
C VAL A 109 -7.94 11.18 -14.06
N ALA A 110 -7.51 10.58 -15.18
CA ALA A 110 -7.12 9.17 -15.23
C ALA A 110 -5.89 8.87 -14.35
N TYR A 111 -4.90 9.76 -14.34
CA TYR A 111 -3.72 9.61 -13.49
C TYR A 111 -4.00 9.84 -12.01
N ILE A 112 -4.90 10.77 -11.65
CA ILE A 112 -5.31 10.95 -10.25
C ILE A 112 -5.94 9.65 -9.72
N LYS A 113 -6.86 9.05 -10.47
CA LYS A 113 -7.46 7.74 -10.13
C LYS A 113 -6.41 6.62 -10.03
N ALA A 114 -5.42 6.62 -10.93
CA ALA A 114 -4.32 5.65 -10.88
C ALA A 114 -3.46 5.81 -9.60
N ILE A 115 -3.20 7.05 -9.18
CA ILE A 115 -2.44 7.34 -7.96
C ILE A 115 -3.24 6.92 -6.71
N GLU A 116 -4.55 7.13 -6.68
CA GLU A 116 -5.41 6.69 -5.57
C GLU A 116 -5.29 5.17 -5.34
N VAL A 117 -5.42 4.38 -6.41
CA VAL A 117 -5.30 2.91 -6.35
C VAL A 117 -3.88 2.47 -5.99
N LEU A 118 -2.87 3.18 -6.48
CA LEU A 118 -1.46 2.95 -6.12
C LEU A 118 -1.19 3.16 -4.63
N VAL A 119 -1.75 4.23 -4.04
CA VAL A 119 -1.61 4.52 -2.61
C VAL A 119 -2.29 3.42 -1.77
N GLU A 120 -3.49 2.98 -2.16
CA GLU A 120 -4.14 1.85 -1.48
C GLU A 120 -3.31 0.57 -1.58
N LEU A 121 -2.79 0.25 -2.77
CA LEU A 121 -1.97 -0.94 -2.97
C LEU A 121 -0.66 -0.88 -2.16
N ALA A 122 0.03 0.25 -2.15
CA ALA A 122 1.25 0.45 -1.38
C ALA A 122 1.00 0.30 0.13
N SER A 123 -0.16 0.76 0.61
CA SER A 123 -0.59 0.59 1.99
C SER A 123 -0.78 -0.88 2.33
N LEU A 124 -1.47 -1.63 1.46
CA LEU A 124 -1.70 -3.07 1.64
C LEU A 124 -0.39 -3.87 1.58
N GLN A 125 0.50 -3.56 0.64
CA GLN A 125 1.80 -4.25 0.49
C GLN A 125 2.73 -4.00 1.68
N THR A 126 2.82 -2.76 2.16
CA THR A 126 3.65 -2.42 3.32
C THR A 126 3.11 -3.05 4.60
N SER A 127 1.78 -3.03 4.77
CA SER A 127 1.11 -3.75 5.86
C SER A 127 1.34 -5.27 5.79
N PHE A 128 1.34 -5.84 4.58
CA PHE A 128 1.58 -7.26 4.38
C PHE A 128 2.98 -7.70 4.80
N LEU A 129 4.02 -6.95 4.40
CA LEU A 129 5.41 -7.25 4.78
C LEU A 129 5.63 -7.18 6.29
N THR A 130 5.10 -6.14 6.94
CA THR A 130 5.20 -5.98 8.39
C THR A 130 4.44 -7.07 9.16
N LEU A 131 3.29 -7.52 8.63
CA LEU A 131 2.50 -8.59 9.23
C LEU A 131 3.15 -9.98 9.04
N ASP A 132 3.77 -10.25 7.89
CA ASP A 132 4.53 -11.49 7.64
C ASP A 132 5.70 -11.67 8.63
N ASP A 133 6.46 -10.61 8.86
CA ASP A 133 7.58 -10.65 9.81
C ASP A 133 7.09 -10.84 11.27
N ALA A 134 5.97 -10.21 11.64
CA ALA A 134 5.35 -10.42 12.94
C ALA A 134 4.86 -11.87 13.14
N ILE A 135 4.32 -12.52 12.10
CA ILE A 135 3.94 -13.94 12.15
C ILE A 135 5.19 -14.82 12.33
N LYS A 136 6.25 -14.59 11.55
CA LYS A 136 7.50 -15.36 11.62
C LYS A 136 8.15 -15.27 13.00
N THR A 137 8.24 -14.07 13.57
CA THR A 137 8.80 -13.87 14.92
C THR A 137 7.95 -14.54 16.00
N THR A 138 6.62 -14.47 15.88
CA THR A 138 5.70 -15.14 16.81
C THR A 138 5.83 -16.66 16.73
N ASN A 139 5.91 -17.23 15.53
CA ASN A 139 6.10 -18.67 15.32
C ASN A 139 7.45 -19.14 15.88
N ARG A 140 8.54 -18.39 15.66
CA ARG A 140 9.85 -18.70 16.25
C ARG A 140 9.81 -18.68 17.78
N ARG A 141 9.12 -17.70 18.39
CA ARG A 141 8.95 -17.63 19.85
C ARG A 141 8.15 -18.81 20.40
N VAL A 142 7.06 -19.19 19.74
CA VAL A 142 6.28 -20.38 20.12
C VAL A 142 7.16 -21.63 20.04
N ASN A 143 7.88 -21.82 18.95
CA ASN A 143 8.75 -22.98 18.77
C ASN A 143 9.86 -23.07 19.83
N ALA A 144 10.49 -21.94 20.19
CA ALA A 144 11.49 -21.89 21.25
C ALA A 144 10.90 -22.24 22.62
N LEU A 145 9.68 -21.78 22.92
CA LEU A 145 9.00 -22.10 24.17
C LEU A 145 8.64 -23.60 24.26
N GLU A 146 8.13 -24.19 23.17
CA GLU A 146 7.71 -25.59 23.13
C GLU A 146 8.89 -26.55 23.18
N ASN A 147 9.94 -26.30 22.38
CA ASN A 147 11.03 -27.26 22.17
C ASN A 147 12.31 -26.99 22.98
N VAL A 148 12.47 -25.81 23.58
CA VAL A 148 13.70 -25.46 24.35
C VAL A 148 13.38 -25.12 25.80
N VAL A 149 12.42 -24.23 26.04
CA VAL A 149 12.17 -23.71 27.40
C VAL A 149 11.40 -24.71 28.26
N LYS A 150 10.32 -25.31 27.72
CA LYS A 150 9.52 -26.34 28.43
C LYS A 150 10.36 -27.53 28.89
N PRO A 151 11.17 -28.20 28.03
CA PRO A 151 12.00 -29.32 28.49
C PRO A 151 13.09 -28.91 29.47
N ARG A 152 13.67 -27.70 29.33
CA ARG A 152 14.63 -27.19 30.32
C ARG A 152 14.01 -27.00 31.70
N LEU A 153 12.82 -26.40 31.76
CA LEU A 153 12.10 -26.22 33.02
C LEU A 153 11.67 -27.55 33.63
N GLU A 154 11.21 -28.51 32.83
CA GLU A 154 10.86 -29.86 33.29
C GLU A 154 12.08 -30.58 33.88
N ASN A 155 13.26 -30.47 33.25
CA ASN A 155 14.51 -31.02 33.78
C ASN A 155 14.91 -30.36 35.10
N THR A 156 14.81 -29.04 35.22
CA THR A 156 15.12 -28.32 36.47
C THR A 156 14.14 -28.71 37.59
N ILE A 157 12.85 -28.86 37.29
CA ILE A 157 11.85 -29.30 38.26
C ILE A 157 12.13 -30.74 38.70
N SER A 158 12.50 -31.63 37.78
CA SER A 158 12.87 -33.01 38.10
C SER A 158 14.11 -33.08 38.99
N TYR A 159 15.08 -32.17 38.80
CA TYR A 159 16.30 -32.11 39.61
C TYR A 159 16.05 -31.61 41.04
N ILE A 160 15.06 -30.74 41.25
CA ILE A 160 14.72 -30.20 42.59
C ILE A 160 13.79 -31.15 43.37
N LYS A 161 12.98 -31.96 42.66
CA LYS A 161 12.07 -32.94 43.28
C LYS A 161 12.71 -34.30 43.57
N GLY A 162 13.85 -34.61 42.94
CA GLY A 162 14.70 -35.75 43.30
C GLY A 162 15.62 -35.38 44.47
#